data_AF-X1QFP1-F1
#
_entry.id   AF-X1QFP1-F1
#
_cell.length_a   1.000
_cell.length_b   1.000
_cell.length_c   1.000
_cell.angle_alpha   90.00
_cell.angle_beta   90.00
_cell.angle_gamma   90.00
#
_symmetry.space_group_name_H-M   'P 1'
#
loop_
_entity.id
_entity.type
_entity.pdbx_description
1 polymer ?
#
loop_
_entity_poly.entity_id
_entity_poly.type
_entity_poly.pdbx_seq_one_letter_code
_entity_poly.pdbx_strand_id
1 'polypeptide(L)' 'TTASDALEFIMAGASAIQVGTASFTNPRAPLDVLEGIEEFMKKEGIKDINELIGLARRPSR' A
#
# COMPACT_ATOMS: atom_id res chain seq x y z
N THR A 1 -0.05 -6.28 -9.66
CA THR A 1 -0.20 -5.41 -8.49
C THR A 1 0.16 -6.20 -7.27
N THR A 2 1.21 -5.77 -6.57
CA THR A 2 1.75 -6.37 -5.35
C THR A 2 1.56 -5.43 -4.16
N ALA A 3 1.85 -5.89 -2.94
CA ALA A 3 1.87 -5.04 -1.75
C ALA A 3 2.91 -3.92 -1.84
N SER A 4 4.05 -4.14 -2.50
CA SER A 4 5.06 -3.08 -2.72
C SER A 4 4.49 -1.95 -3.58
N ASP A 5 3.85 -2.30 -4.71
CA ASP A 5 3.22 -1.30 -5.59
C ASP A 5 2.19 -0.46 -4.81
N ALA A 6 1.37 -1.14 -4.01
CA ALA A 6 0.36 -0.51 -3.16
C ALA A 6 0.95 0.47 -2.15
N LEU A 7 2.00 0.05 -1.42
CA LEU A 7 2.72 0.88 -0.46
C LEU A 7 3.36 2.10 -1.13
N GLU A 8 3.92 1.95 -2.33
CA GLU A 8 4.47 3.07 -3.10
C GLU A 8 3.41 4.11 -3.46
N PHE A 9 2.22 3.69 -3.92
CA PHE A 9 1.11 4.62 -4.17
C PHE A 9 0.67 5.35 -2.90
N ILE A 10 0.57 4.64 -1.78
CA ILE A 10 0.23 5.22 -0.47
C ILE A 10 1.30 6.25 -0.06
N MET A 11 2.57 5.90 -0.16
CA MET A 11 3.70 6.80 0.14
C MET A 11 3.77 8.01 -0.79
N ALA A 12 3.35 7.89 -2.05
CA ALA A 12 3.19 9.03 -2.95
C ALA A 12 1.99 9.93 -2.56
N GLY A 13 1.08 9.41 -1.74
CA GLY A 13 -0.04 10.12 -1.13
C GLY A 13 -1.42 9.71 -1.62
N ALA A 14 -1.57 8.50 -2.16
CA ALA A 14 -2.88 7.89 -2.33
C ALA A 14 -3.47 7.54 -0.95
N SER A 15 -4.74 7.88 -0.72
CA SER A 15 -5.45 7.47 0.51
C SER A 15 -6.13 6.12 0.39
N ALA A 16 -6.28 5.61 -0.84
CA ALA A 16 -6.83 4.30 -1.15
C ALA A 16 -6.27 3.80 -2.48
N ILE A 17 -6.36 2.49 -2.69
CA ILE A 17 -5.87 1.80 -3.89
C ILE A 17 -6.91 0.81 -4.41
N GLN A 18 -6.99 0.66 -5.73
CA GLN A 18 -7.85 -0.32 -6.38
C GLN A 18 -7.01 -1.42 -7.01
N VAL A 19 -7.39 -2.68 -6.80
CA VAL A 19 -6.77 -3.85 -7.43
C VAL A 19 -7.77 -4.50 -8.39
N GLY A 20 -7.69 -4.11 -9.67
CA GLY A 20 -8.62 -4.55 -10.71
C GLY A 20 -8.03 -5.62 -11.63
N THR A 21 -7.08 -5.23 -12.47
CA THR A 21 -6.53 -6.11 -13.52
C THR A 21 -5.90 -7.39 -12.97
N ALA A 22 -5.20 -7.31 -11.82
CA ALA A 22 -4.59 -8.48 -11.18
C ALA A 22 -5.63 -9.54 -10.77
N SER A 23 -6.86 -9.12 -10.48
CA SER A 23 -7.95 -9.99 -10.03
C SER A 23 -8.44 -10.95 -11.12
N PHE A 24 -8.23 -10.63 -12.41
CA PHE A 24 -8.58 -11.55 -13.51
C PHE A 24 -7.67 -12.78 -13.56
N THR A 25 -6.40 -12.64 -13.17
CA THR A 25 -5.44 -13.74 -13.12
C THR A 25 -5.47 -14.43 -11.75
N ASN A 26 -5.61 -13.66 -10.68
CA ASN A 26 -5.70 -14.15 -9.32
C ASN A 26 -6.82 -13.42 -8.56
N PRO A 27 -8.00 -14.03 -8.36
CA PRO A 27 -9.10 -13.41 -7.64
C PRO A 27 -8.77 -13.02 -6.18
N ARG A 28 -7.73 -13.60 -5.58
CA ARG A 28 -7.25 -13.26 -4.23
C ARG A 28 -6.25 -12.11 -4.21
N ALA A 29 -5.84 -11.56 -5.36
CA ALA A 29 -4.86 -10.47 -5.42
C ALA A 29 -5.15 -9.29 -4.47
N PRO A 30 -6.41 -8.84 -4.25
CA PRO A 30 -6.68 -7.79 -3.26
C PRO A 30 -6.34 -8.20 -1.82
N LEU A 31 -6.58 -9.46 -1.45
CA LEU A 31 -6.24 -9.99 -0.12
C LEU A 31 -4.74 -10.16 0.03
N ASP A 32 -4.06 -10.69 -0.98
CA ASP A 32 -2.60 -10.85 -0.96
C ASP A 32 -1.88 -9.50 -0.81
N VAL A 33 -2.43 -8.44 -1.42
CA VAL A 33 -1.96 -7.06 -1.25
C VAL A 33 -2.21 -6.56 0.19
N LEU A 34 -3.41 -6.78 0.74
CA LEU A 34 -3.74 -6.40 2.11
C LEU A 34 -2.80 -7.08 3.13
N GLU A 35 -2.64 -8.39 3.04
CA GLU A 35 -1.79 -9.18 3.94
C GLU A 35 -0.32 -8.71 3.87
N GLY A 36 0.19 -8.41 2.67
CA GLY A 36 1.55 -7.89 2.50
C GLY A 36 1.73 -6.46 3.05
N ILE A 37 0.69 -5.61 2.99
CA ILE A 37 0.71 -4.29 3.65
C ILE A 37 0.74 -4.45 5.17
N GLU A 38 -0.09 -5.33 5.73
CA GLU A 38 -0.13 -5.61 7.16
C GLU A 38 1.20 -6.16 7.67
N GLU A 39 1.83 -7.07 6.92
CA GLU A 39 3.15 -7.62 7.24
C GLU A 39 4.24 -6.53 7.23
N PHE A 40 4.22 -5.66 6.22
CA PHE A 40 5.14 -4.52 6.15
C PHE A 40 4.96 -3.59 7.37
N MET A 41 3.72 -3.18 7.67
CA MET A 41 3.43 -2.31 8.81
C MET A 41 3.91 -2.94 10.12
N LYS A 42 3.64 -4.24 10.32
CA LYS A 42 4.09 -4.97 11.50
C LYS A 42 5.61 -5.01 11.62
N LYS A 43 6.31 -5.26 10.50
CA LYS A 43 7.77 -5.33 10.45
C LYS A 43 8.42 -3.98 10.78
N GLU A 44 7.86 -2.88 10.28
CA GLU A 44 8.37 -1.53 10.50
C GLU A 44 7.83 -0.88 11.79
N GLY A 45 6.94 -1.56 12.52
CA GLY A 45 6.35 -1.06 13.77
C GLY A 45 5.33 0.06 13.58
N ILE A 46 4.78 0.20 12.38
CA ILE A 46 3.76 1.20 12.01
C ILE A 46 2.40 0.71 12.50
N LYS A 47 1.67 1.57 13.21
CA LYS A 47 0.38 1.21 13.80
C LYS A 47 -0.80 1.78 13.03
N ASP A 48 -0.58 2.86 12.30
CA ASP A 48 -1.61 3.51 11.49
C ASP A 48 -1.10 3.71 10.06
N ILE A 49 -1.87 3.21 9.08
CA ILE A 49 -1.55 3.36 7.66
C ILE A 49 -1.47 4.84 7.23
N ASN A 50 -2.14 5.73 7.97
CA ASN A 50 -2.08 7.18 7.72
C ASN A 50 -0.67 7.76 7.88
N GLU A 51 0.20 7.11 8.66
CA GLU A 51 1.61 7.50 8.81
C GLU A 51 2.39 7.37 7.50
N LEU A 52 1.94 6.50 6.60
CA LEU A 52 2.58 6.28 5.30
C LEU A 52 2.06 7.22 4.21
N ILE A 53 0.87 7.80 4.35
CA ILE A 53 0.26 8.60 3.29
C ILE A 53 1.10 9.85 3.00
N GLY A 54 1.67 9.91 1.80
CA GLY A 54 2.45 11.06 1.36
C GLY A 54 3.86 11.15 1.94
N LEU A 55 4.35 10.08 2.60
CA LEU A 55 5.69 10.01 3.20
C LEU A 55 6.82 10.30 2.19
N ALA A 56 6.64 9.92 0.92
CA ALA A 56 7.62 10.16 -0.14
C ALA A 56 7.56 11.58 -0.72
N ARG A 57 6.63 12.43 -0.27
CA ARG A 57 6.52 13.82 -0.74
C ARG A 57 7.65 14.66 -0.14
N ARG A 58 8.30 15.45 -0.99
CA ARG A 58 9.25 16.46 -0.54
C ARG A 58 8.48 17.59 0.17
N PRO A 59 8.92 18.07 1.35
CA PRO A 59 8.25 19.20 1.99
C PRO A 59 8.25 20.40 1.04
N SER A 60 7.07 20.95 0.77
CA SER A 60 6.93 22.23 0.10
C SER A 60 7.61 23.28 0.98
N ARG A 61 8.71 23.83 0.48
CA ARG A 61 9.36 25.01 1.06
C ARG A 61 8.44 26.21 1.04
#